data_AF-M1ZQ60-F1
#
_entry.id   AF-M1ZQ60-F1
#
_cell.length_a   1.000
_cell.length_b   1.000
_cell.length_c   1.000
_cell.angle_alpha   90.00
_cell.angle_beta   90.00
_cell.angle_gamma   90.00
#
_symmetry.space_group_name_H-M   'P 1'
#
loop_
_entity.id
_entity.type
_entity.pdbx_description
1 polymer ?
#
loop_
_entity_poly.entity_id
_entity_poly.type
_entity_poly.pdbx_seq_one_letter_code
_entity_poly.pdbx_strand_id
1 'polypeptide(L)' 'MGYYIKVEPNVKIYVEDLNPEGNKTILFLHGWPGSHKLFEYQFDQLP' A
#
# COMPACT_ATOMS: atom_id res chain seq x y z
N MET A 1 0.30 -8.26 4.52
CA MET A 1 -1.02 -8.42 5.17
C MET A 1 -1.91 -7.24 4.80
N GLY A 2 -3.06 -7.49 4.17
CA GLY A 2 -4.00 -6.44 3.77
C GLY A 2 -4.99 -6.08 4.88
N TYR A 3 -5.19 -4.79 5.15
CA TYR A 3 -6.13 -4.31 6.15
C TYR A 3 -6.75 -2.95 5.77
N TYR A 4 -7.85 -2.60 6.45
CA TYR A 4 -8.53 -1.32 6.27
C TYR A 4 -8.20 -0.36 7.41
N ILE A 5 -7.82 0.86 7.06
CA ILE A 5 -7.65 1.98 7.99
C ILE A 5 -8.85 2.91 7.84
N LYS A 6 -9.56 3.17 8.94
CA LYS A 6 -10.59 4.22 8.98
C LYS A 6 -9.90 5.56 9.19
N VAL A 7 -10.11 6.49 8.26
CA VAL A 7 -9.49 7.83 8.31
C VAL A 7 -10.50 8.93 8.59
N GLU A 8 -11.74 8.78 8.13
CA GLU A 8 -12.81 9.77 8.27
C GLU A 8 -14.18 9.06 8.39
N PRO A 9 -15.28 9.75 8.74
CA PRO A 9 -16.62 9.19 8.69
C PRO A 9 -16.91 8.57 7.31
N ASN A 10 -17.26 7.29 7.31
CA ASN A 10 -17.57 6.51 6.10
C ASN A 10 -16.42 6.35 5.10
N VAL A 11 -15.17 6.67 5.47
CA VAL A 11 -13.99 6.46 4.62
C VAL A 11 -13.08 5.38 5.21
N LYS A 12 -12.85 4.32 4.44
CA LYS A 12 -11.89 3.26 4.75
C LYS A 12 -10.91 3.10 3.60
N ILE A 13 -9.62 3.23 3.89
CA ILE A 13 -8.54 3.01 2.93
C ILE A 13 -8.04 1.59 3.08
N TYR A 14 -7.96 0.84 1.98
CA TYR A 14 -7.28 -0.46 1.95
C TYR A 14 -5.77 -0.22 1.84
N VAL A 15 -5.00 -0.85 2.73
CA VAL A 15 -3.54 -0.81 2.76
C VAL A 15 -3.01 -2.23 2.75
N GLU A 16 -1.93 -2.45 2.00
CA GLU A 16 -1.20 -3.70 2.00
C GLU A 16 0.22 -3.45 2.54
N ASP A 17 0.50 -4.03 3.71
CA ASP A 17 1.83 -4.03 4.29
C ASP A 17 2.55 -5.32 3.87
N LEU A 18 3.48 -5.18 2.93
CA LEU A 18 4.19 -6.30 2.32
C LEU A 18 5.35 -6.82 3.19
N ASN A 19 5.93 -5.97 4.05
CA ASN A 19 7.04 -6.34 4.91
C ASN A 19 6.92 -5.68 6.29
N PRO A 20 6.07 -6.23 7.18
CA PRO A 20 5.78 -5.63 8.50
C PRO A 20 6.98 -5.56 9.44
N GLU A 21 8.02 -6.38 9.20
CA GLU A 21 9.25 -6.39 9.99
C GLU A 21 10.31 -5.40 9.46
N GLY A 22 10.02 -4.73 8.34
CA GLY A 22 10.91 -3.75 7.72
C GLY A 22 11.17 -2.54 8.63
N ASN A 23 12.42 -2.05 8.62
CA ASN A 23 12.83 -0.90 9.43
C ASN A 23 12.82 0.44 8.65
N LYS A 24 12.66 0.38 7.32
CA LYS A 24 12.56 1.54 6.43
C LYS A 24 11.29 1.41 5.61
N THR A 25 10.45 2.44 5.67
CA THR A 25 9.14 2.44 5.03
C THR A 25 9.20 3.15 3.69
N ILE A 26 8.73 2.49 2.63
CA ILE A 26 8.45 3.08 1.33
C ILE A 26 6.95 3.04 1.12
N LEU A 27 6.34 4.19 0.77
CA LEU A 27 4.90 4.28 0.53
C LEU A 27 4.62 4.37 -0.96
N PHE A 28 3.81 3.44 -1.45
CA PHE A 28 3.33 3.43 -2.83
C PHE A 28 1.95 4.08 -2.92
N LEU A 29 1.83 5.13 -3.73
CA LEU A 29 0.58 5.84 -3.99
C LEU A 29 0.28 5.78 -5.49
N HIS A 30 -0.85 5.18 -5.84
CA HIS A 30 -1.25 5.08 -7.24
C HIS A 30 -1.99 6.33 -7.71
N GLY A 31 -1.98 6.58 -9.01
CA GLY A 31 -2.80 7.59 -9.67
C GLY A 31 -4.15 7.07 -10.14
N TRP A 32 -4.86 7.90 -10.90
CA TRP A 32 -6.12 7.54 -11.59
C TRP A 32 -5.87 7.28 -13.09
N PRO A 33 -6.57 6.30 -13.70
CA PRO A 33 -7.36 5.25 -13.06
C PRO A 33 -6.44 4.08 -12.64
N GLY A 34 -6.42 3.74 -11.36
CA GLY A 34 -5.49 2.75 -10.84
C GLY A 34 -5.79 2.26 -9.43
N SER A 35 -4.98 1.31 -8.97
CA SER A 35 -4.95 0.82 -7.59
C SER A 35 -3.52 0.45 -7.20
N HIS A 36 -3.29 0.03 -5.95
CA HIS A 36 -2.00 -0.45 -5.45
C HIS A 36 -1.39 -1.57 -6.32
N LYS A 37 -2.23 -2.32 -7.05
CA LYS A 37 -1.79 -3.39 -7.96
C LYS A 37 -0.89 -2.92 -9.10
N LEU A 38 -0.88 -1.63 -9.42
CA LEU A 38 0.03 -1.07 -10.43
C LEU A 38 1.52 -1.24 -10.07
N PHE A 39 1.83 -1.54 -8.81
CA PHE A 39 3.19 -1.65 -8.30
C PHE A 39 3.68 -3.10 -8.12
N GLU A 40 2.94 -4.10 -8.60
CA GLU A 40 3.24 -5.52 -8.36
C GLU A 40 4.67 -5.92 -8.75
N TYR A 41 5.19 -5.38 -9.86
CA TYR A 41 6.57 -5.65 -10.30
C TYR A 41 7.62 -4.87 -9.51
N GLN A 42 7.28 -3.70 -8.96
CA GLN A 42 8.21 -2.88 -8.18
C GLN A 42 8.48 -3.50 -6.81
N PHE A 43 7.52 -4.22 -6.23
CA PHE A 43 7.67 -4.85 -4.92
C PHE A 43 8.88 -5.80 -4.84
N ASP A 44 9.21 -6.49 -5.93
CA ASP A 44 10.29 -7.46 -6.00
C ASP A 44 11.68 -6.84 -6.31
N GLN A 45 11.76 -5.53 -6.52
CA GLN A 45 12.97 -4.84 -7.00
C GLN A 45 13.53 -3.80 -6.03
N LEU A 46 12.85 -3.54 -4.91
CA LEU A 46 13.30 -2.58 -3.92
C LEU A 46 14.38 -3.18 -2.99
N PRO A 47 15.34 -2.34 -2.52
CA PRO A 47 16.35 -2.74 -1.55
C PRO A 47 15.82 -2.91 -0.13
#